data_AF-A0A0L7LLK5-F1
#
_entry.id   AF-A0A0L7LLK5-F1
#
_cell.length_a   1.000
_cell.length_b   1.000
_cell.length_c   1.000
_cell.angle_alpha   90.00
_cell.angle_beta   90.00
_cell.angle_gamma   90.00
#
_symmetry.space_group_name_H-M   'P 1'
#
loop_
_entity.id
_entity.type
_entity.pdbx_description
1 polymer ?
#
loop_
_entity_poly.entity_id
_entity_poly.type
_entity_poly.pdbx_seq_one_letter_code
_entity_poly.pdbx_strand_id
1 'polypeptide(L)'
;MADLAGPVNSKGPVLDPGLCRCCRSIKKCRFLSAEYEWTGQKEIYSDMFMDCFGLLLSNLDGDSKDCCICATCVVRLRDACAFRRQVLQCEQALLSLIQSKEGNIACCCRTAHRQQGLLHLCDVRGAPARRVRVPAAGAAVRASIAQPHTV
;
A
#
# COMPACT_ATOMS: atom_id res chain seq x y z
N MET A 1 36.72 -22.51 -2.52
CA MET A 1 35.97 -23.59 -1.85
C MET A 1 35.14 -22.96 -0.73
N ALA A 2 33.82 -22.82 -0.77
CA ALA A 2 32.78 -23.15 -1.73
C ALA A 2 31.70 -22.05 -1.63
N ASP A 3 31.25 -21.54 -2.77
CA ASP A 3 30.01 -20.77 -2.88
C ASP A 3 28.83 -21.66 -2.47
N LEU A 4 28.19 -21.34 -1.35
CA LEU A 4 26.90 -21.92 -0.97
C LEU A 4 25.79 -20.98 -1.43
N ALA A 5 25.59 -20.92 -2.75
CA ALA A 5 24.36 -20.40 -3.34
C ALA A 5 23.23 -21.41 -3.09
N GLY A 6 22.62 -21.33 -1.91
CA GLY A 6 21.35 -21.98 -1.64
C GLY A 6 20.23 -21.41 -2.53
N PRO A 7 19.10 -22.13 -2.68
CA PRO A 7 17.97 -21.63 -3.47
C PRO A 7 17.51 -20.29 -2.91
N VAL A 8 17.64 -19.24 -3.72
CA VAL A 8 17.20 -17.87 -3.40
C VAL A 8 15.68 -17.84 -3.33
N ASN A 9 15.12 -18.29 -2.21
CA ASN A 9 13.75 -17.98 -1.88
C ASN A 9 13.64 -16.45 -1.88
N SER A 10 12.82 -15.90 -2.79
CA SER A 10 12.63 -14.46 -3.08
C SER A 10 12.03 -13.66 -1.91
N LYS A 11 12.11 -14.19 -0.70
CA LYS A 11 11.58 -13.64 0.53
C LYS A 11 12.77 -13.56 1.48
N GLY A 12 13.31 -12.35 1.64
CA GLY A 12 14.51 -12.05 2.45
C GLY A 12 14.47 -12.60 3.89
N PRO A 13 15.54 -12.42 4.67
CA PRO A 13 15.79 -13.19 5.89
C PRO A 13 14.68 -13.03 6.94
N VAL A 14 14.33 -14.15 7.60
CA VAL A 14 13.25 -14.22 8.59
C VAL A 14 13.77 -14.85 9.87
N LEU A 15 13.40 -14.25 11.01
CA LEU A 15 13.68 -14.70 12.36
C LEU A 15 12.41 -15.32 12.98
N ASP A 16 12.51 -16.55 13.48
CA ASP A 16 11.40 -17.27 14.11
C ASP A 16 11.91 -18.16 15.26
N PRO A 17 11.63 -17.85 16.54
CA PRO A 17 10.85 -16.71 17.01
C PRO A 17 11.70 -15.41 17.11
N GLY A 18 11.12 -14.27 16.71
CA GLY A 18 11.70 -12.94 16.86
C GLY A 18 10.84 -12.01 17.73
N LEU A 19 11.46 -11.09 18.48
CA LEU A 19 10.78 -10.12 19.32
C LEU A 19 10.55 -8.82 18.52
N CYS A 20 9.32 -8.59 18.07
CA CYS A 20 9.02 -7.44 17.21
C CYS A 20 9.36 -6.11 17.90
N ARG A 21 10.18 -5.28 17.25
CA ARG A 21 10.60 -3.97 17.76
C ARG A 21 9.44 -3.01 18.00
N CYS A 22 8.35 -3.15 17.25
CA CYS A 22 7.21 -2.23 17.31
C CYS A 22 6.16 -2.65 18.36
N CYS A 23 5.78 -3.93 18.40
CA CYS A 23 4.69 -4.41 19.27
C CYS A 23 5.14 -5.31 20.42
N ARG A 24 6.45 -5.57 20.53
CA ARG A 24 7.07 -6.41 21.58
C ARG A 24 6.44 -7.81 21.73
N SER A 25 5.79 -8.31 20.68
CA SER A 25 5.29 -9.68 20.63
C SER A 25 6.33 -10.61 20.01
N ILE A 26 6.47 -11.82 20.56
CA ILE A 26 7.34 -12.87 20.04
C ILE A 26 6.61 -13.63 18.93
N LYS A 27 7.07 -13.49 17.68
CA LYS A 27 6.44 -14.04 16.46
C LYS A 27 7.48 -14.20 15.35
N LYS A 28 7.07 -14.77 14.22
CA LYS A 28 7.86 -14.72 12.98
C LYS A 28 8.05 -13.27 12.52
N CYS A 29 9.31 -12.84 12.42
CA CYS A 29 9.69 -11.46 12.13
C CYS A 29 10.73 -11.35 11.02
N ARG A 30 10.78 -10.20 10.37
CA ARG A 30 11.76 -9.84 9.34
C ARG A 30 12.82 -8.93 9.95
N PHE A 31 14.07 -9.03 9.53
CA PHE A 31 15.11 -8.08 9.93
C PHE A 31 14.81 -6.67 9.42
N LEU A 32 15.05 -5.65 10.24
CA LEU A 32 14.79 -4.25 9.89
C LEU A 32 15.75 -3.72 8.81
N SER A 33 17.02 -4.12 8.86
CA SER A 33 18.10 -3.63 7.97
C SER A 33 18.26 -4.45 6.69
N ALA A 34 17.51 -5.53 6.53
CA ALA A 34 17.58 -6.35 5.33
C ALA A 34 16.72 -5.76 4.20
N GLU A 35 17.14 -6.00 2.96
CA GLU A 35 16.39 -5.61 1.78
C GLU A 35 15.27 -6.62 1.49
N TYR A 36 14.08 -6.10 1.18
CA TYR A 36 12.93 -6.88 0.73
C TYR A 36 12.36 -6.28 -0.55
N GLU A 37 11.67 -7.11 -1.33
CA GLU A 37 10.89 -6.65 -2.47
C GLU A 37 9.40 -6.73 -2.17
N TRP A 38 8.68 -5.64 -2.41
CA TRP A 38 7.23 -5.55 -2.30
C TRP A 38 6.68 -4.80 -3.51
N THR A 39 5.77 -5.44 -4.26
CA THR A 39 5.17 -4.84 -5.47
C THR A 39 6.21 -4.33 -6.49
N GLY A 40 7.34 -5.03 -6.63
CA GLY A 40 8.44 -4.62 -7.51
C GLY A 40 9.26 -3.43 -7.00
N GLN A 41 9.07 -3.02 -5.75
CA GLN A 41 9.84 -1.96 -5.09
C GLN A 41 10.68 -2.54 -3.97
N LYS A 42 11.92 -2.07 -3.87
CA LYS A 42 12.84 -2.42 -2.79
C LYS A 42 12.47 -1.64 -1.54
N GLU A 43 12.39 -2.32 -0.41
CA GLU A 43 12.06 -1.76 0.89
C GLU A 43 13.05 -2.25 1.93
N ILE A 44 13.66 -1.30 2.64
CA ILE A 44 14.43 -1.54 3.87
C ILE A 44 13.63 -0.90 4.99
N TYR A 45 13.20 -1.69 5.97
CA TYR A 45 12.25 -1.20 6.97
C TYR A 45 12.86 -0.15 7.91
N SER A 46 14.16 -0.22 8.21
CA SER A 46 14.87 0.83 8.97
C SER A 46 14.79 2.18 8.26
N ASP A 47 14.98 2.19 6.94
CA ASP A 47 14.96 3.41 6.14
C ASP A 47 13.55 3.98 6.08
N MET A 48 12.54 3.10 5.97
CA MET A 48 11.14 3.51 6.07
C MET A 48 10.80 4.17 7.43
N PHE A 49 11.44 3.78 8.54
CA PHE A 49 11.26 4.47 9.83
C PHE A 49 11.86 5.87 9.82
N MET A 50 13.04 6.03 9.24
CA MET A 50 13.68 7.34 9.08
C MET A 50 12.84 8.23 8.17
N ASP A 51 12.42 7.72 7.02
CA ASP A 51 11.58 8.44 6.07
C ASP A 51 10.25 8.81 6.70
N CYS A 52 9.52 7.85 7.29
CA CYS A 52 8.16 8.09 7.74
C CYS A 52 8.07 8.88 9.05
N PHE A 53 8.97 8.61 10.00
CA PHE A 53 8.88 9.12 11.37
C PHE A 53 10.08 9.97 11.79
N GLY A 54 11.09 10.16 10.92
CA GLY A 54 12.32 10.85 11.28
C GLY A 54 13.13 10.10 12.35
N LEU A 55 12.91 8.79 12.51
CA LEU A 55 13.47 8.00 13.59
C LEU A 55 14.62 7.13 13.10
N LEU A 56 15.84 7.40 13.59
CA LEU A 56 16.97 6.50 13.45
C LEU A 56 16.90 5.42 14.53
N LEU A 57 16.75 4.16 14.12
CA LEU A 57 16.67 3.04 15.06
C LEU A 57 18.05 2.66 15.61
N SER A 58 18.16 2.59 16.93
CA SER A 58 19.40 2.17 17.60
C SER A 58 19.60 0.65 17.58
N ASN A 59 20.87 0.23 17.59
CA ASN A 59 21.28 -1.17 17.78
C ASN A 59 20.71 -2.12 16.71
N LEU A 60 20.86 -1.76 15.44
CA LEU A 60 20.48 -2.62 14.31
C LEU A 60 21.55 -3.68 13.99
N ASP A 61 22.82 -3.43 14.35
CA ASP A 61 23.96 -4.28 14.03
C ASP A 61 24.30 -5.32 15.13
N GLY A 62 23.48 -5.41 16.18
CA GLY A 62 23.70 -6.34 17.29
C GLY A 62 23.11 -7.73 17.05
N ASP A 63 23.63 -8.74 17.75
CA ASP A 63 23.11 -10.13 17.83
C ASP A 63 21.69 -10.23 18.44
N SER A 64 21.07 -9.09 18.77
CA SER A 64 19.82 -9.04 19.49
C SER A 64 18.65 -9.38 18.57
N LYS A 65 17.87 -10.39 18.98
CA LYS A 65 16.56 -10.81 18.42
C LYS A 65 15.50 -9.69 18.38
N ASP A 66 15.89 -8.47 18.73
CA ASP A 66 15.13 -7.24 18.87
C ASP A 66 15.34 -6.27 17.69
N CYS A 67 16.15 -6.64 16.69
CA CYS A 67 16.33 -5.90 15.42
C CYS A 67 15.33 -6.32 14.32
N CYS A 68 14.17 -6.84 14.71
CA CYS A 68 13.20 -7.41 13.78
C CYS A 68 11.79 -6.78 13.88
N ILE A 69 10.98 -6.96 12.83
CA ILE A 69 9.62 -6.44 12.70
C ILE A 69 8.67 -7.55 12.24
N CYS A 70 7.50 -7.68 12.88
CA CYS A 70 6.50 -8.66 12.49
C CYS A 70 5.67 -8.20 11.28
N ALA A 71 5.02 -9.14 10.59
CA ALA A 71 4.22 -8.85 9.39
C ALA A 71 3.12 -7.80 9.63
N THR A 72 2.44 -7.82 10.78
CA THR A 72 1.41 -6.83 11.13
C THR A 72 1.97 -5.42 11.22
N CYS A 73 3.17 -5.27 11.81
CA CYS A 73 3.82 -3.96 11.95
C CYS A 73 4.40 -3.47 10.62
N VAL A 74 4.85 -4.36 9.74
CA VAL A 74 5.24 -4.01 8.35
C VAL A 74 4.06 -3.39 7.60
N VAL A 75 2.86 -3.98 7.67
CA VAL A 75 1.66 -3.42 7.03
C VAL A 75 1.38 -2.01 7.54
N ARG A 76 1.37 -1.83 8.87
CA ARG A 76 1.15 -0.51 9.48
C ARG A 76 2.20 0.52 9.09
N LEU A 77 3.47 0.11 8.95
CA LEU A 77 4.56 0.97 8.50
C LEU A 77 4.32 1.42 7.05
N ARG A 78 3.94 0.49 6.15
CA ARG A 78 3.59 0.83 4.76
C ARG A 78 2.39 1.77 4.67
N ASP A 79 1.35 1.54 5.48
CA ASP A 79 0.18 2.41 5.55
C ASP A 79 0.57 3.82 6.02
N ALA A 80 1.42 3.93 7.05
CA ALA A 80 1.93 5.20 7.52
C ALA A 80 2.76 5.93 6.44
N CYS A 81 3.64 5.21 5.71
CA CYS A 81 4.39 5.79 4.60
C CYS A 81 3.47 6.29 3.48
N ALA A 82 2.42 5.53 3.14
CA ALA A 82 1.43 5.92 2.13
C ALA A 82 0.65 7.17 2.58
N PHE A 83 0.22 7.19 3.84
CA PHE A 83 -0.47 8.33 4.43
C PHE A 83 0.43 9.58 4.47
N ARG A 84 1.70 9.45 4.86
CA ARG A 84 2.69 10.55 4.80
C ARG A 84 2.80 11.12 3.39
N ARG A 85 2.96 10.26 2.36
CA ARG A 85 3.02 10.71 0.97
C ARG A 85 1.75 11.45 0.55
N GLN A 86 0.58 10.97 0.97
CA GLN A 86 -0.69 11.63 0.71
C GLN A 86 -0.73 13.04 1.34
N VAL A 87 -0.37 13.16 2.62
CA VAL A 87 -0.34 14.46 3.32
C VAL A 87 0.60 15.44 2.62
N LEU A 88 1.82 15.00 2.28
CA LEU A 88 2.80 15.85 1.57
C LEU A 88 2.29 16.31 0.19
N GLN A 89 1.61 15.43 -0.55
CA GLN A 89 1.03 15.79 -1.85
C GLN A 89 -0.11 16.79 -1.71
N CYS A 90 -1.00 16.59 -0.74
CA CYS A 90 -2.09 17.54 -0.44
C CYS A 90 -1.54 18.92 -0.06
N GLU A 91 -0.53 18.96 0.81
CA GLU A 91 0.06 20.22 1.26
C GLU A 91 0.75 20.94 0.11
N GLN A 92 1.53 20.22 -0.70
CA GLN A 92 2.16 20.81 -1.88
C GLN A 92 1.14 21.38 -2.86
N ALA A 93 0.03 20.68 -3.10
CA ALA A 93 -1.05 21.16 -3.94
C ALA A 93 -1.71 22.42 -3.36
N LEU A 94 -1.96 22.44 -2.05
CA LEU A 94 -2.50 23.62 -1.35
C LEU A 94 -1.57 24.83 -1.47
N LEU A 95 -0.28 24.65 -1.25
CA LEU A 95 0.71 25.73 -1.37
C LEU A 95 0.76 26.28 -2.80
N SER A 96 0.75 25.41 -3.80
CA SER A 96 0.69 25.85 -5.20
C SER A 96 -0.57 26.65 -5.50
N LEU A 97 -1.73 26.26 -4.95
CA LEU A 97 -2.98 27.02 -5.08
C LEU A 97 -2.93 28.39 -4.40
N ILE A 98 -2.34 28.49 -3.21
CA ILE A 98 -2.19 29.78 -2.51
C ILE A 98 -1.30 30.72 -3.32
N GLN A 99 -0.29 30.19 -4.02
CA GLN A 99 0.63 30.98 -4.84
C GLN A 99 0.03 31.39 -6.20
N SER A 100 -0.89 30.62 -6.77
CA SER A 100 -1.59 30.94 -8.02
C SER A 100 -2.96 31.55 -7.74
N LYS A 101 -3.13 32.87 -7.92
CA LYS A 101 -4.45 33.52 -7.87
C LYS A 101 -5.38 33.03 -9.00
N GLU A 102 -6.05 31.90 -8.81
CA GLU A 102 -7.35 31.49 -9.38
C GLU A 102 -7.59 30.00 -9.06
N GLY A 103 -8.66 29.74 -8.31
CA GLY A 103 -8.94 28.45 -7.69
C GLY A 103 -9.43 27.41 -8.68
N ASN A 104 -8.66 26.32 -8.82
CA ASN A 104 -9.16 25.07 -9.37
C ASN A 104 -8.80 23.93 -8.41
N ILE A 105 -9.81 23.33 -7.77
CA ILE A 105 -9.62 22.31 -6.74
C ILE A 105 -9.26 20.99 -7.43
N ALA A 106 -7.96 20.73 -7.58
CA ALA A 106 -7.48 19.39 -7.90
C ALA A 106 -7.62 18.52 -6.64
N CYS A 107 -8.63 17.66 -6.62
CA CYS A 107 -8.83 16.72 -5.53
C CYS A 107 -7.65 15.74 -5.47
N CYS A 108 -6.82 15.84 -4.43
CA CYS A 108 -5.67 14.96 -4.18
C CYS A 108 -6.06 13.52 -3.80
N CYS A 109 -7.35 13.17 -3.76
CA CYS A 109 -7.75 11.82 -3.39
C CYS A 109 -7.46 10.87 -4.57
N ARG A 110 -6.40 10.06 -4.42
CA ARG A 110 -6.23 8.80 -5.18
C ARG A 110 -7.12 7.67 -4.65
N THR A 111 -8.10 7.97 -3.80
CA THR A 111 -9.16 7.03 -3.46
C THR A 111 -10.28 7.17 -4.47
N ALA A 112 -10.61 6.07 -5.15
CA ALA A 112 -11.89 5.94 -5.85
C ALA A 112 -13.02 6.13 -4.82
N HIS A 113 -13.55 7.35 -4.70
CA HIS A 113 -14.74 7.59 -3.89
C HIS A 113 -15.93 7.06 -4.68
N ARG A 114 -16.59 6.01 -4.18
CA ARG A 114 -17.83 5.49 -4.78
C ARG A 114 -18.99 6.44 -4.45
N GLN A 115 -19.04 7.61 -5.09
CA GLN A 115 -20.27 8.40 -5.12
C GLN A 115 -21.13 7.82 -6.26
N GLN A 116 -22.22 7.13 -5.91
CA GLN A 116 -23.24 6.66 -6.87
C GLN A 116 -22.78 5.62 -7.92
N GLY A 117 -21.81 4.76 -7.56
CA GLY A 117 -21.53 3.55 -8.35
C GLY A 117 -20.72 3.72 -9.64
N LEU A 118 -20.09 4.88 -9.87
CA LEU A 118 -19.20 5.10 -11.02
C LEU A 118 -17.75 5.38 -10.56
N LEU A 119 -16.78 4.68 -11.16
CA LEU A 119 -15.36 4.96 -10.96
C LEU A 119 -14.99 6.25 -11.71
N HIS A 120 -14.83 7.36 -11.01
CA HIS A 120 -14.17 8.54 -11.56
C HIS A 120 -12.67 8.43 -11.28
N LEU A 121 -11.88 8.15 -12.33
CA LEU A 121 -10.47 8.50 -12.34
C LEU A 121 -10.38 9.98 -12.71
N CYS A 122 -9.96 10.82 -11.77
CA CYS A 122 -9.44 12.13 -12.10
C CYS A 122 -8.07 11.94 -12.77
N ASP A 123 -8.05 11.85 -14.11
CA ASP A 123 -6.82 12.02 -14.89
C ASP A 123 -6.32 13.45 -14.70
N VAL A 124 -5.01 13.62 -14.54
CA VAL A 124 -4.33 14.90 -14.25
C VAL A 124 -4.52 15.93 -15.39
N ARG A 125 -5.15 15.55 -16.49
CA ARG A 125 -5.44 16.44 -17.62
C ARG A 125 -6.84 17.05 -17.45
N GLY A 126 -6.87 18.33 -17.10
CA GLY A 126 -8.07 19.17 -17.10
C GLY A 126 -8.71 19.27 -18.48
N ALA A 127 -9.48 18.26 -18.88
CA ALA A 127 -10.37 18.29 -20.03
C ALA A 127 -11.82 18.11 -19.54
N PRO A 128 -12.80 18.85 -20.09
CA PRO A 128 -14.19 18.68 -19.70
C PRO A 128 -14.67 17.29 -20.11
N ALA A 129 -15.11 16.49 -19.14
CA ALA A 129 -15.68 15.17 -19.37
C ALA A 129 -16.88 15.28 -20.32
N ARG A 130 -16.73 14.77 -21.56
CA ARG A 130 -17.86 14.58 -22.48
C ARG A 130 -18.81 13.56 -21.83
N ARG A 131 -20.05 13.99 -21.57
CA ARG A 131 -21.11 13.10 -21.07
C ARG A 131 -21.37 12.00 -22.10
N VAL A 132 -21.00 10.77 -21.78
CA VAL A 132 -21.52 9.59 -22.47
C VAL A 132 -22.77 9.14 -21.72
N ARG A 133 -23.93 9.14 -22.40
CA ARG A 133 -25.17 8.55 -21.87
C ARG A 133 -25.00 7.03 -21.82
N VAL A 134 -25.19 6.44 -20.63
CA VAL A 134 -25.39 5.01 -20.47
C VAL A 134 -26.89 4.74 -20.45
N PRO A 135 -27.43 3.76 -21.21
CA PRO A 135 -28.85 3.42 -21.17
C PRO A 135 -29.21 2.73 -19.85
N ALA A 136 -30.43 3.00 -19.36
CA ALA A 136 -30.94 2.48 -18.10
C ALA A 136 -31.11 0.94 -18.15
N ALA A 137 -30.63 0.28 -17.11
CA ALA A 137 -30.83 -1.15 -16.90
C ALA A 137 -32.31 -1.44 -16.59
N GLY A 138 -32.90 -2.42 -17.27
CA GLY A 138 -34.24 -2.91 -16.98
C GLY A 138 -34.58 -4.16 -17.78
N ALA A 139 -34.36 -5.33 -17.20
CA ALA A 139 -35.16 -6.53 -17.44
C ALA A 139 -34.82 -7.60 -16.39
N ALA A 140 -35.72 -7.75 -15.41
CA ALA A 140 -35.80 -8.96 -14.62
C ALA A 140 -36.26 -10.11 -15.54
N VAL A 141 -35.53 -11.23 -15.55
CA VAL A 141 -36.03 -12.47 -16.16
C VAL A 141 -36.17 -13.51 -15.06
N ARG A 142 -37.42 -13.97 -14.93
CA ARG A 142 -37.94 -14.92 -13.95
C ARG A 142 -37.37 -16.33 -14.18
N ALA A 143 -37.33 -17.08 -13.10
CA ALA A 143 -37.13 -18.52 -13.09
C ALA A 143 -38.20 -19.27 -13.92
N SER A 144 -37.79 -20.34 -14.61
CA SER A 144 -38.66 -21.45 -14.96
C SER A 144 -37.87 -22.76 -15.02
N ILE A 145 -38.58 -23.78 -14.55
CA ILE A 145 -38.19 -25.15 -14.24
C ILE A 145 -38.09 -25.96 -15.53
N ALA A 146 -37.14 -26.90 -15.61
CA ALA A 146 -37.25 -28.07 -16.47
C ALA A 146 -36.58 -29.28 -15.80
N GLN A 147 -37.37 -30.33 -15.59
CA GLN A 147 -36.94 -31.65 -15.11
C GLN A 147 -36.27 -32.43 -16.26
N PRO A 148 -35.31 -33.33 -15.99
CA PRO A 148 -34.86 -34.30 -16.98
C PRO A 148 -35.67 -35.61 -16.89
N HIS A 149 -36.24 -36.02 -18.02
CA HIS A 149 -36.74 -37.37 -18.25
C HIS A 149 -35.57 -38.27 -18.66
N THR A 150 -35.42 -39.41 -17.97
CA THR A 150 -34.59 -40.55 -18.40
C THR A 150 -35.37 -41.44 -19.37
N VAL A 151 -34.71 -41.85 -20.44
CA VAL A 151 -35.10 -42.96 -21.33
C VAL A 151 -34.34 -44.19 -20.89
#